data_AF-A0A969QH96-F1
#
_entry.id   AF-A0A969QH96-F1
#
_cell.length_a   1.000
_cell.length_b   1.000
_cell.length_c   1.000
_cell.angle_alpha   90.00
_cell.angle_beta   90.00
_cell.angle_gamma   90.00
#
_symmetry.space_group_name_H-M   'P 1'
#
loop_
_entity.id
_entity.type
_entity.pdbx_description
1 polymer ?
#
loop_
_entity_poly.entity_id
_entity_poly.type
_entity_poly.pdbx_seq_one_letter_code
_entity_poly.pdbx_strand_id
1 'polypeptide(L)'
;MLDKLFGKKQPDQSQTISGVTVTGGQFQTGQAGGDLTQSQSGQMATQQQGLTGADVLALLEQLRGAIATTDISAEQKEEMLDYLKSAQREVGKEKPDKELVGRNLKQVGETMKTLKETTEAGKSLWQTGVDVFKAVSPWLGAAAALLSL
;
A
#
# COMPACT_ATOMS: atom_id res chain seq x y z
N MET A 1 -21.31 51.42 59.71
CA MET A 1 -21.92 50.06 59.77
C MET A 1 -22.46 49.81 58.35
N LEU A 2 -21.64 49.25 57.45
CA LEU A 2 -21.49 47.82 57.13
C LEU A 2 -22.79 47.14 56.65
N ASP A 3 -22.65 46.51 55.48
CA ASP A 3 -23.41 45.38 54.92
C ASP A 3 -24.66 45.60 54.04
N LYS A 4 -24.45 45.37 52.72
CA LYS A 4 -25.17 44.42 51.82
C LYS A 4 -25.14 44.94 50.36
N LEU A 5 -24.22 44.44 49.55
CA LEU A 5 -24.31 43.24 48.69
C LEU A 5 -25.12 43.48 47.40
N PHE A 6 -24.35 43.77 46.35
CA PHE A 6 -24.73 43.89 44.95
C PHE A 6 -25.38 42.61 44.40
N GLY A 7 -26.58 42.74 43.84
CA GLY A 7 -27.28 41.72 43.05
C GLY A 7 -26.64 41.57 41.66
N LYS A 8 -26.31 40.33 41.31
CA LYS A 8 -25.49 39.92 40.17
C LYS A 8 -26.19 40.09 38.82
N LYS A 9 -25.43 40.66 37.88
CA LYS A 9 -25.62 40.67 36.42
C LYS A 9 -25.38 39.25 35.88
N GLN A 10 -26.21 38.78 34.95
CA GLN A 10 -25.97 37.56 34.16
C GLN A 10 -24.58 37.60 33.50
N PRO A 11 -23.89 36.46 33.48
CA PRO A 11 -23.05 36.13 32.35
C PRO A 11 -23.55 34.84 31.69
N ASP A 12 -23.91 34.96 30.42
CA ASP A 12 -23.84 33.87 29.46
C ASP A 12 -22.37 33.41 29.42
N GLN A 13 -22.07 32.33 30.13
CA GLN A 13 -20.75 31.71 30.08
C GLN A 13 -20.86 30.43 29.26
N SER A 14 -20.45 30.55 28.00
CA SER A 14 -19.96 29.42 27.22
C SER A 14 -18.91 28.67 28.05
N GLN A 15 -19.26 27.46 28.48
CA GLN A 15 -18.31 26.56 29.11
C GLN A 15 -17.46 25.91 28.02
N THR A 16 -16.33 26.54 27.69
CA THR A 16 -15.23 25.84 27.03
C THR A 16 -14.47 25.06 28.10
N ILE A 17 -14.79 23.77 28.26
CA ILE A 17 -13.91 22.82 28.94
C ILE A 17 -12.66 22.66 28.05
N SER A 18 -11.61 23.38 28.40
CA SER A 18 -10.25 22.97 28.06
C SER A 18 -9.82 21.88 29.02
N GLY A 19 -9.32 20.77 28.47
CA GLY A 19 -8.52 19.80 29.20
C GLY A 19 -9.29 18.59 29.67
N VAL A 20 -9.52 17.64 28.76
CA VAL A 20 -8.98 16.28 28.81
C VAL A 20 -9.70 15.46 27.74
N THR A 21 -8.96 15.00 26.74
CA THR A 21 -9.34 13.83 25.97
C THR A 21 -8.10 12.96 25.93
N VAL A 22 -8.13 11.95 26.80
CA VAL A 22 -7.28 10.76 26.72
C VAL A 22 -7.78 9.96 25.54
N THR A 23 -6.96 9.76 24.49
CA THR A 23 -6.91 8.64 23.52
C THR A 23 -5.67 8.94 22.65
N GLY A 24 -4.87 8.02 22.12
CA GLY A 24 -5.22 7.26 20.90
C GLY A 24 -5.86 8.10 19.77
N GLY A 25 -5.74 9.43 19.84
CA GLY A 25 -6.41 10.46 19.07
C GLY A 25 -5.72 11.76 19.43
N GLN A 26 -4.77 12.16 18.59
CA GLN A 26 -3.81 13.23 18.85
C GLN A 26 -4.51 14.59 18.85
N PHE A 27 -4.41 15.33 19.96
CA PHE A 27 -4.80 16.73 20.03
C PHE A 27 -3.71 17.59 19.39
N GLN A 28 -4.08 18.37 18.38
CA GLN A 28 -3.37 19.59 18.01
C GLN A 28 -4.23 20.81 18.31
N THR A 29 -3.62 21.66 19.12
CA THR A 29 -4.06 22.88 19.77
C THR A 29 -4.41 24.00 18.77
N GLY A 30 -5.58 24.63 18.96
CA GLY A 30 -5.77 26.07 18.78
C GLY A 30 -5.87 26.63 17.36
N GLN A 31 -7.09 26.67 16.81
CA GLN A 31 -7.47 27.69 15.82
C GLN A 31 -8.03 28.91 16.57
N ALA A 32 -7.22 29.98 16.66
CA ALA A 32 -7.72 31.33 16.89
C ALA A 32 -7.96 31.99 15.52
N GLY A 33 -9.14 32.58 15.36
CA GLY A 33 -9.67 33.07 14.09
C GLY A 33 -8.76 34.02 13.33
N GLY A 34 -8.64 33.73 12.05
CA GLY A 34 -8.01 34.50 11.00
C GLY A 34 -7.99 33.60 9.78
N ASP A 35 -8.74 33.96 8.74
CA ASP A 35 -9.02 33.21 7.52
C ASP A 35 -7.95 32.15 7.17
N LEU A 36 -8.23 30.90 7.56
CA LEU A 36 -7.49 29.73 7.12
C LEU A 36 -8.52 28.85 6.45
N THR A 37 -8.81 29.21 5.20
CA THR A 37 -9.24 28.24 4.20
C THR A 37 -8.12 27.21 4.11
N GLN A 38 -8.14 26.22 5.01
CA GLN A 38 -7.28 25.05 4.93
C GLN A 38 -7.81 24.23 3.76
N SER A 39 -7.41 24.60 2.56
CA SER A 39 -7.37 23.71 1.41
C SER A 39 -6.44 22.55 1.78
N GLN A 40 -6.98 21.56 2.48
CA GLN A 40 -6.31 20.28 2.70
C GLN A 40 -6.42 19.47 1.41
N SER A 41 -5.83 20.01 0.35
CA SER A 41 -5.53 19.32 -0.89
C SER A 41 -4.04 19.07 -0.90
N GLY A 42 -3.65 17.81 -0.80
CA GLY A 42 -2.29 17.38 -1.11
C GLY A 42 -1.57 16.74 0.06
N GLN A 43 -1.35 15.44 -0.09
CA GLN A 43 -0.31 14.67 0.60
C GLN A 43 -0.49 14.50 2.11
N MET A 44 -1.45 13.66 2.48
CA MET A 44 -1.20 12.69 3.56
C MET A 44 -0.21 11.64 3.01
N ALA A 45 1.03 12.07 2.76
CA ALA A 45 2.18 11.18 2.73
C ALA A 45 2.40 10.73 4.18
N THR A 46 1.49 9.91 4.69
CA THR A 46 1.78 9.15 5.89
C THR A 46 3.02 8.34 5.56
N GLN A 47 4.07 8.55 6.35
CA GLN A 47 5.33 7.85 6.27
C GLN A 47 5.07 6.35 6.46
N GLN A 48 4.78 5.64 5.37
CA GLN A 48 4.88 4.19 5.35
C GLN A 48 6.32 3.85 5.00
N GLN A 49 7.07 3.39 6.01
CA GLN A 49 8.28 2.56 5.81
C GLN A 49 7.87 1.20 5.23
N GLY A 50 7.17 1.21 4.09
CA GLY A 50 6.73 0.04 3.35
C GLY A 50 7.30 0.08 1.93
N LEU A 51 7.19 -1.04 1.22
CA LEU A 51 7.59 -1.10 -0.18
C LEU A 51 6.89 0.01 -0.98
N THR A 52 7.64 0.73 -1.82
CA THR A 52 7.08 1.69 -2.77
C THR A 52 6.69 0.99 -4.08
N GLY A 53 5.93 1.67 -4.95
CA GLY A 53 5.68 1.16 -6.30
C GLY A 53 6.96 0.97 -7.12
N ALA A 54 7.97 1.81 -6.90
CA ALA A 54 9.29 1.66 -7.54
C ALA A 54 10.02 0.40 -7.07
N ASP A 55 9.96 0.10 -5.78
CA ASP A 55 10.53 -1.14 -5.22
C ASP A 55 9.84 -2.38 -5.79
N VAL A 56 8.50 -2.33 -5.91
CA VAL A 56 7.74 -3.42 -6.54
C VAL A 56 8.14 -3.57 -8.00
N LEU A 57 8.26 -2.47 -8.77
CA LEU A 57 8.70 -2.53 -10.16
C LEU A 57 10.08 -3.19 -10.30
N ALA A 58 11.02 -2.87 -9.41
CA ALA A 58 12.34 -3.48 -9.40
C ALA A 58 12.28 -4.99 -9.14
N LEU A 59 11.46 -5.44 -8.18
CA LEU A 59 11.24 -6.86 -7.92
C LEU A 59 10.59 -7.58 -9.11
N LEU A 60 9.60 -6.96 -9.76
CA LEU A 60 8.97 -7.53 -10.95
C LEU A 60 9.94 -7.58 -12.14
N GLU A 61 10.85 -6.62 -12.26
CA GLU A 61 11.90 -6.65 -13.30
C GLU A 61 12.93 -7.76 -13.05
N GLN A 62 13.27 -8.05 -11.79
CA GLN A 62 14.09 -9.22 -11.45
C GLN A 62 13.42 -10.52 -11.89
N LEU A 63 12.11 -10.67 -11.64
CA LEU A 63 11.36 -11.84 -12.09
C LEU A 63 11.30 -11.94 -13.62
N ARG A 64 11.11 -10.81 -14.30
CA ARG A 64 11.13 -10.72 -15.76
C ARG A 64 12.45 -11.22 -16.33
N GLY A 65 13.57 -10.78 -15.74
CA GLY A 65 14.91 -11.24 -16.10
C GLY A 65 15.07 -12.74 -15.92
N ALA A 66 14.64 -13.28 -14.78
CA ALA A 66 14.70 -14.72 -14.51
C ALA A 66 13.88 -15.53 -15.53
N ILE A 67 12.66 -15.10 -15.86
CA ILE A 67 11.82 -15.75 -16.89
C ILE A 67 12.54 -15.74 -18.25
N ALA A 68 13.09 -14.60 -18.65
CA ALA A 68 13.75 -14.46 -19.95
C ALA A 68 14.95 -15.42 -20.10
N THR A 69 15.72 -15.62 -19.04
CA THR A 69 16.92 -16.47 -19.04
C THR A 69 16.66 -17.94 -18.75
N THR A 70 15.48 -18.31 -18.24
CA THR A 70 15.15 -19.71 -17.89
C THR A 70 15.07 -20.57 -19.15
N ASP A 71 15.54 -21.82 -19.10
CA ASP A 71 15.45 -22.76 -20.22
C ASP A 71 14.08 -23.47 -20.23
N ILE A 72 13.07 -22.79 -20.78
CA ILE A 72 11.68 -23.23 -20.96
C ILE A 72 11.19 -22.81 -22.36
N SER A 73 10.02 -23.31 -22.80
CA SER A 73 9.53 -23.02 -24.15
C SER A 73 9.26 -21.53 -24.37
N ALA A 74 9.38 -21.07 -25.61
CA ALA A 74 9.13 -19.68 -25.97
C ALA A 74 7.69 -19.25 -25.64
N GLU A 75 6.72 -20.12 -25.88
CA GLU A 75 5.30 -19.89 -25.57
C GLU A 75 5.09 -19.65 -24.07
N GLN A 76 5.72 -20.47 -23.22
CA GLN A 76 5.63 -20.33 -21.76
C GLN A 76 6.29 -19.03 -21.26
N LYS A 77 7.42 -18.64 -21.87
CA LYS A 77 8.05 -17.34 -21.56
C LYS A 77 7.14 -16.19 -21.93
N GLU A 78 6.60 -16.20 -23.15
CA GLU A 78 5.77 -15.11 -23.66
C GLU A 78 4.53 -14.92 -22.79
N GLU A 79 3.82 -16.00 -22.45
CA GLU A 79 2.65 -15.97 -21.58
C GLU A 79 2.96 -15.32 -20.22
N MET A 80 4.00 -15.78 -19.52
CA MET A 80 4.36 -15.21 -18.22
C MET A 80 4.82 -13.75 -18.34
N LEU A 81 5.55 -13.41 -19.39
CA LEU A 81 6.04 -12.05 -19.62
C LEU A 81 4.89 -11.07 -19.93
N ASP A 82 3.82 -11.51 -20.60
CA ASP A 82 2.66 -10.67 -20.89
C ASP A 82 1.87 -10.32 -19.63
N TYR A 83 1.58 -11.31 -18.77
CA TYR A 83 0.96 -11.04 -17.47
C TYR A 83 1.86 -10.15 -16.59
N LEU A 84 3.17 -10.42 -16.57
CA LEU A 84 4.11 -9.63 -15.78
C LEU A 84 4.21 -8.18 -16.28
N LYS A 85 4.21 -7.96 -17.60
CA LYS A 85 4.19 -6.63 -18.21
C LYS A 85 2.92 -5.87 -17.86
N SER A 86 1.77 -6.54 -17.85
CA SER A 86 0.49 -5.96 -17.40
C SER A 86 0.57 -5.52 -15.93
N ALA A 87 1.10 -6.39 -15.05
CA ALA A 87 1.33 -6.07 -13.64
C ALA A 87 2.28 -4.86 -13.47
N GLN A 88 3.42 -4.83 -14.17
CA GLN A 88 4.37 -3.71 -14.13
C GLN A 88 3.72 -2.40 -14.57
N ARG A 89 2.94 -2.42 -15.67
CA ARG A 89 2.22 -1.23 -16.13
C ARG A 89 1.25 -0.70 -15.08
N GLU A 90 0.57 -1.59 -14.36
CA GLU A 90 -0.38 -1.21 -13.31
C GLU A 90 0.32 -0.61 -12.09
N VAL A 91 1.42 -1.21 -11.65
CA VAL A 91 2.25 -0.69 -10.53
C VAL A 91 2.78 0.71 -10.85
N GLY A 92 3.11 0.98 -12.11
CA GLY A 92 3.65 2.29 -12.55
C GLY A 92 2.64 3.43 -12.61
N LYS A 93 1.36 3.21 -12.29
CA LYS A 93 0.34 4.27 -12.26
C LYS A 93 0.41 5.08 -10.97
N GLU A 94 -0.11 6.32 -11.03
CA GLU A 94 -0.26 7.17 -9.84
C GLU A 94 -1.16 6.52 -8.77
N LYS A 95 -2.19 5.80 -9.21
CA LYS A 95 -3.11 5.02 -8.36
C LYS A 95 -3.17 3.57 -8.86
N PRO A 96 -2.24 2.70 -8.42
CA PRO A 96 -2.20 1.31 -8.87
C PRO A 96 -3.41 0.52 -8.40
N ASP A 97 -3.99 -0.28 -9.32
CA ASP A 97 -4.93 -1.33 -8.95
C ASP A 97 -4.18 -2.57 -8.45
N LYS A 98 -4.02 -2.67 -7.13
CA LYS A 98 -3.31 -3.79 -6.47
C LYS A 98 -4.01 -5.13 -6.67
N GLU A 99 -5.33 -5.14 -6.87
CA GLU A 99 -6.05 -6.39 -7.15
C GLU A 99 -5.71 -6.88 -8.55
N LEU A 100 -5.70 -5.98 -9.55
CA LEU A 100 -5.27 -6.32 -10.90
C LEU A 100 -3.81 -6.79 -10.94
N VAL A 101 -2.90 -6.13 -10.18
CA VAL A 101 -1.52 -6.63 -10.04
C VAL A 101 -1.53 -8.05 -9.48
N GLY A 102 -2.24 -8.30 -8.37
CA GLY A 102 -2.34 -9.62 -7.76
C GLY A 102 -2.89 -10.69 -8.71
N ARG A 103 -3.91 -10.37 -9.52
CA ARG A 103 -4.48 -11.30 -10.52
C ARG A 103 -3.47 -11.67 -11.61
N ASN A 104 -2.71 -10.70 -12.14
CA ASN A 104 -1.67 -10.97 -13.13
C ASN A 104 -0.52 -11.80 -12.54
N LEU A 105 -0.07 -11.47 -11.33
CA LEU A 105 0.98 -12.25 -10.65
C LEU A 105 0.51 -13.66 -10.29
N LYS A 106 -0.77 -13.86 -9.99
CA LYS A 106 -1.36 -15.19 -9.85
C LYS A 106 -1.18 -16.02 -11.12
N GLN A 107 -1.48 -15.46 -12.30
CA GLN A 107 -1.31 -16.19 -13.56
C GLN A 107 0.16 -16.58 -13.80
N VAL A 108 1.10 -15.66 -13.55
CA VAL A 108 2.54 -15.97 -13.60
C VAL A 108 2.90 -17.12 -12.65
N GLY A 109 2.38 -17.08 -11.42
CA GLY A 109 2.59 -18.14 -10.43
C GLY A 109 2.01 -19.49 -10.84
N GLU A 110 0.81 -19.52 -11.42
CA GLU A 110 0.17 -20.76 -11.90
C GLU A 110 1.02 -21.43 -12.99
N THR A 111 1.52 -20.66 -13.97
CA THR A 111 2.42 -21.19 -15.00
C THR A 111 3.73 -21.71 -14.41
N MET A 112 4.37 -20.96 -13.49
CA MET A 112 5.59 -21.42 -12.80
C MET A 112 5.36 -22.69 -11.98
N LYS A 113 4.19 -22.83 -11.36
CA LYS A 113 3.83 -24.02 -10.58
C LYS A 113 3.73 -25.25 -11.47
N THR A 114 3.20 -25.14 -12.68
CA THR A 114 3.23 -26.24 -13.65
C THR A 114 4.65 -26.56 -14.11
N LEU A 115 5.49 -25.54 -14.33
CA LEU A 115 6.88 -25.72 -14.76
C LEU A 115 7.75 -26.42 -13.71
N LYS A 116 7.57 -26.11 -12.42
CA LYS A 116 8.36 -26.73 -11.34
C LYS A 116 8.17 -28.24 -11.23
N GLU A 117 7.02 -28.74 -11.67
CA GLU A 117 6.67 -30.16 -11.62
C GLU A 117 7.27 -30.94 -12.81
N THR A 118 7.76 -30.24 -13.83
CA THR A 118 8.16 -30.84 -15.11
C THR A 118 9.65 -30.69 -15.43
N THR A 119 10.33 -29.66 -14.90
CA THR A 119 11.73 -29.37 -15.25
C THR A 119 12.55 -28.84 -14.07
N GLU A 120 13.86 -29.07 -14.06
CA GLU A 120 14.77 -28.46 -13.07
C GLU A 120 14.84 -26.93 -13.24
N ALA A 121 14.85 -26.43 -14.48
CA ALA A 121 14.79 -25.00 -14.76
C ALA A 121 13.52 -24.36 -14.17
N GLY A 122 12.38 -25.05 -14.28
CA GLY A 122 11.12 -24.64 -13.66
C GLY A 122 11.17 -24.60 -12.13
N LYS A 123 11.91 -25.52 -11.48
CA LYS A 123 12.10 -25.48 -10.01
C LYS A 123 12.90 -24.26 -9.57
N SER A 124 13.99 -23.94 -10.27
CA SER A 124 14.78 -22.73 -9.98
C SER A 124 13.96 -21.47 -10.22
N LEU A 125 13.22 -21.40 -11.32
CA LEU A 125 12.33 -20.27 -11.61
C LEU A 125 11.24 -20.12 -10.54
N TRP A 126 10.63 -21.22 -10.10
CA TRP A 126 9.63 -21.21 -9.03
C TRP A 126 10.18 -20.66 -7.72
N GLN A 127 11.40 -21.02 -7.32
CA GLN A 127 12.03 -20.48 -6.12
C GLN A 127 12.21 -18.95 -6.22
N THR A 128 12.75 -18.46 -7.34
CA THR A 128 12.86 -17.02 -7.59
C THR A 128 11.49 -16.32 -7.57
N GLY A 129 10.48 -16.92 -8.20
CA GLY A 129 9.11 -16.40 -8.22
C GLY A 129 8.51 -16.29 -6.82
N VAL A 130 8.66 -17.34 -5.99
CA VAL A 130 8.19 -17.35 -4.60
C VAL A 130 8.84 -16.24 -3.77
N ASP A 131 10.14 -16.03 -3.91
CA ASP A 131 10.86 -15.00 -3.16
C ASP A 131 10.39 -13.60 -3.56
N VAL A 132 10.23 -13.35 -4.87
CA VAL A 132 9.67 -12.09 -5.39
C VAL A 132 8.23 -11.88 -4.90
N PHE A 133 7.37 -12.89 -4.98
CA PHE A 133 5.97 -12.79 -4.57
C PHE A 133 5.82 -12.55 -3.07
N LYS A 134 6.66 -13.17 -2.23
CA LYS A 134 6.73 -12.87 -0.80
C LYS A 134 7.17 -11.43 -0.54
N ALA A 135 8.17 -10.93 -1.27
CA ALA A 135 8.65 -9.55 -1.13
C ALA A 135 7.60 -8.51 -1.57
N VAL A 136 6.79 -8.82 -2.60
CA VAL A 136 5.73 -7.93 -3.09
C VAL A 136 4.44 -8.01 -2.25
N SER A 137 4.20 -9.12 -1.54
CA SER A 137 2.97 -9.36 -0.77
C SER A 137 2.58 -8.24 0.21
N PRO A 138 3.50 -7.66 1.02
CA PRO A 138 3.17 -6.55 1.91
C PRO A 138 2.63 -5.33 1.16
N TRP A 139 3.12 -5.06 -0.04
CA TRP A 139 2.63 -3.96 -0.87
C TRP A 139 1.24 -4.23 -1.42
N LEU A 140 0.94 -5.47 -1.82
CA LEU A 140 -0.37 -5.87 -2.33
C LEU A 140 -1.48 -5.81 -1.28
N GLY A 141 -1.13 -5.94 0.00
CA GLY A 141 -2.11 -5.98 1.09
C GLY A 141 -3.06 -7.17 0.92
N ALA A 142 -4.38 -6.92 0.93
CA ALA A 142 -5.37 -7.99 0.80
C ALA A 142 -5.24 -8.80 -0.51
N ALA A 143 -4.79 -8.17 -1.61
CA ALA A 143 -4.60 -8.85 -2.89
C ALA A 143 -3.50 -9.93 -2.86
N ALA A 144 -2.62 -9.94 -1.84
CA ALA A 144 -1.63 -11.00 -1.66
C ALA A 144 -2.27 -12.39 -1.47
N ALA A 145 -3.51 -12.46 -1.00
CA ALA A 145 -4.26 -13.72 -0.87
C ALA A 145 -4.47 -14.43 -2.22
N LEU A 146 -4.38 -13.71 -3.35
CA LEU A 146 -4.49 -14.27 -4.69
C LEU A 146 -3.27 -15.10 -5.10
N LEU A 147 -2.11 -14.89 -4.47
CA LEU A 147 -0.84 -15.45 -4.91
C LEU A 147 -0.67 -16.94 -4.61
N SER A 148 -1.56 -17.55 -3.81
CA SER A 148 -1.64 -18.99 -3.48
C SER A 148 -0.33 -19.78 -3.71
N LEU A 149 0.71 -19.37 -2.98
CA LEU A 149 2.08 -19.90 -3.06
C LEU A 149 2.22 -21.29 -2.44
#